data_AF-A0A7W0RCV5-F1
#
_entry.id   AF-A0A7W0RCV5-F1
#
_cell.length_a   1.000
_cell.length_b   1.000
_cell.length_c   1.000
_cell.angle_alpha   90.00
_cell.angle_beta   90.00
_cell.angle_gamma   90.00
#
_symmetry.space_group_name_H-M   'P 1'
#
loop_
_entity.id
_entity.type
_entity.pdbx_description
1 polymer ?
#
loop_
_entity_poly.entity_id
_entity_poly.type
_entity_poly.pdbx_seq_one_letter_code
_entity_poly.pdbx_strand_id
1 'polypeptide(L)'
;MPTTRPRYTLTDTGDLAEMLDLARKAWPEVENRKQLLLLLAEEGRAAVQRRLESDDGRARREAQLEAMRNVASRVDVDVLLSDEAWR
;
A
#
# COMPACT_ATOMS: atom_id res chain seq x y z
N MET A 1 19.55 -8.64 29.69
CA MET A 1 18.64 -7.79 28.90
C MET A 1 18.06 -8.61 27.75
N PRO A 2 16.88 -9.25 27.91
CA PRO A 2 16.24 -9.90 26.78
C PRO A 2 15.55 -8.81 25.97
N THR A 3 16.04 -8.56 24.76
CA THR A 3 15.27 -7.75 23.81
C THR A 3 14.13 -8.62 23.30
N THR A 4 12.88 -8.19 23.47
CA THR A 4 11.66 -8.93 23.06
C THR A 4 11.55 -9.14 21.54
N ARG A 5 12.46 -8.55 20.75
CA ARG A 5 12.44 -8.63 19.30
C ARG A 5 13.41 -9.70 18.80
N PRO A 6 12.96 -10.64 17.96
CA PRO A 6 13.85 -11.60 17.30
C PRO A 6 14.95 -10.86 16.52
N ARG A 7 16.18 -11.38 16.63
CA ARG A 7 17.31 -10.91 15.82
C ARG A 7 17.46 -11.87 14.66
N TYR A 8 17.34 -11.35 13.44
CA TYR A 8 17.61 -12.11 12.23
C TYR A 8 19.01 -11.76 11.73
N THR A 9 19.85 -12.77 11.54
CA THR A 9 21.14 -12.62 10.89
C THR A 9 20.92 -12.75 9.38
N LEU A 10 21.34 -11.75 8.63
CA LEU A 10 21.32 -11.75 7.17
C LEU A 10 22.75 -11.85 6.67
N THR A 11 22.99 -12.77 5.74
CA THR A 11 24.29 -12.96 5.10
C THR A 11 24.23 -12.37 3.70
N ASP A 12 25.22 -11.53 3.40
CA ASP A 12 25.40 -10.85 2.12
C ASP A 12 25.84 -11.82 1.01
N THR A 13 24.91 -12.68 0.60
CA THR A 13 25.12 -13.74 -0.40
C THR A 13 23.87 -13.92 -1.23
N GLY A 14 24.04 -14.43 -2.46
CA GLY A 14 22.92 -14.68 -3.38
C GLY A 14 22.11 -13.41 -3.64
N ASP A 15 20.79 -13.54 -3.58
CA ASP A 15 19.85 -12.46 -3.86
C ASP A 15 20.10 -11.20 -3.04
N LEU A 16 20.51 -11.32 -1.77
CA LEU A 16 20.78 -10.16 -0.93
C LEU A 16 21.99 -9.36 -1.45
N ALA A 17 23.03 -10.05 -1.92
CA ALA A 17 24.20 -9.40 -2.50
C ALA A 17 23.82 -8.64 -3.78
N GLU A 18 23.03 -9.26 -4.66
CA GLU A 18 22.54 -8.64 -5.89
C GLU A 18 21.67 -7.40 -5.61
N MET A 19 20.77 -7.48 -4.62
CA MET A 19 19.97 -6.35 -4.18
C MET A 19 20.83 -5.19 -3.65
N LEU A 20 21.88 -5.51 -2.88
CA LEU A 20 22.80 -4.50 -2.35
C LEU A 20 23.71 -3.90 -3.43
N ASP A 21 24.10 -4.67 -4.43
CA ASP A 21 24.86 -4.17 -5.58
C ASP A 21 23.99 -3.25 -6.44
N LEU A 22 22.70 -3.56 -6.60
CA LEU A 22 21.73 -2.66 -7.23
C LEU A 22 21.54 -1.38 -6.41
N ALA A 23 21.40 -1.52 -5.08
CA ALA A 23 21.30 -0.37 -4.18
C ALA A 23 22.54 0.53 -4.28
N ARG A 24 23.75 -0.04 -4.42
CA ARG A 24 24.97 0.76 -4.64
C ARG A 24 24.90 1.62 -5.90
N LYS A 25 24.30 1.11 -6.98
CA LYS A 25 24.12 1.89 -8.21
C LYS A 25 23.17 3.06 -8.03
N ALA A 26 22.15 2.90 -7.18
CA ALA A 26 21.18 3.95 -6.86
C ALA A 26 21.74 4.99 -5.85
N TRP A 27 22.57 4.55 -4.90
CA TRP A 27 23.20 5.38 -3.87
C TRP A 27 24.74 5.20 -3.89
N PRO A 28 25.43 5.72 -4.92
CA PRO A 28 26.86 5.53 -5.10
C PRO A 28 27.71 6.17 -3.99
N GLU A 29 27.19 7.20 -3.31
CA GLU A 29 27.84 7.91 -2.21
C GLU A 29 27.88 7.12 -0.90
N VAL A 30 27.02 6.12 -0.76
CA VAL A 30 27.03 5.22 0.39
C VAL A 30 27.96 4.08 0.06
N GLU A 31 28.97 3.80 0.89
CA GLU A 31 29.90 2.67 0.74
C GLU A 31 29.60 1.49 1.68
N ASN A 32 28.86 1.73 2.77
CA ASN A 32 28.56 0.71 3.77
C ASN A 32 27.36 -0.15 3.35
N ARG A 33 27.54 -1.47 3.21
CA ARG A 33 26.44 -2.41 2.85
C ARG A 33 25.30 -2.43 3.86
N LYS A 34 25.58 -2.30 5.15
CA LYS A 34 24.53 -2.21 6.18
C LYS A 34 23.68 -0.95 6.01
N GLN A 35 24.31 0.16 5.63
CA GLN A 35 23.59 1.41 5.38
C GLN A 35 22.73 1.30 4.11
N LEU A 36 23.25 0.67 3.05
CA LEU A 36 22.45 0.34 1.87
C LEU A 36 21.25 -0.54 2.20
N LEU A 37 21.41 -1.54 3.06
CA LEU A 37 20.32 -2.41 3.49
C LEU A 37 19.21 -1.62 4.21
N LEU A 38 19.58 -0.64 5.04
CA LEU A 38 18.62 0.23 5.71
C LEU A 38 17.88 1.14 4.73
N LEU A 39 18.59 1.71 3.75
CA LEU A 39 17.97 2.52 2.69
C LEU A 39 17.00 1.69 1.84
N LEU A 40 17.42 0.49 1.44
CA LEU A 40 16.58 -0.43 0.68
C LEU A 40 15.32 -0.83 1.47
N ALA A 41 15.47 -1.10 2.77
CA ALA A 41 14.34 -1.42 3.65
C ALA A 41 13.36 -0.24 3.77
N GLU A 42 13.86 0.99 3.82
CA GLU A 42 13.02 2.19 3.87
C GLU A 42 12.25 2.42 2.57
N GLU A 43 12.93 2.29 1.42
CA GLU A 43 12.26 2.32 0.10
C GLU A 43 11.23 1.19 -0.05
N GLY A 44 11.57 -0.01 0.41
CA GLY A 44 10.66 -1.15 0.45
C GLY A 44 9.44 -0.89 1.33
N ARG A 45 9.62 -0.30 2.51
CA ARG A 45 8.54 0.11 3.41
C ARG A 45 7.60 1.10 2.72
N ALA A 46 8.15 2.13 2.08
CA ALA A 46 7.37 3.13 1.36
C ALA A 46 6.59 2.50 0.20
N ALA A 47 7.19 1.58 -0.55
CA ALA A 47 6.53 0.86 -1.63
C ALA A 47 5.36 -0.02 -1.14
N VAL A 48 5.56 -0.77 -0.05
CA VAL A 48 4.49 -1.57 0.57
C VAL A 48 3.36 -0.68 1.06
N GLN A 49 3.67 0.43 1.72
CA GLN A 49 2.66 1.37 2.20
C GLN A 49 1.82 1.93 1.04
N ARG A 50 2.45 2.40 -0.04
CA ARG A 50 1.72 2.88 -1.22
C ARG A 50 0.82 1.81 -1.84
N ARG A 51 1.28 0.55 -1.86
CA ARG A 51 0.49 -0.57 -2.36
C ARG A 51 -0.76 -0.79 -1.51
N LEU A 52 -0.60 -0.84 -0.18
CA LEU A 52 -1.73 -1.02 0.73
C LEU A 52 -2.74 0.13 0.64
N GLU A 53 -2.27 1.37 0.57
CA GLU A 53 -3.13 2.54 0.40
C GLU A 53 -3.90 2.52 -0.93
N SER A 54 -3.25 2.04 -2.00
CA SER A 54 -3.86 1.90 -3.32
C SER A 54 -4.92 0.80 -3.35
N ASP A 55 -4.63 -0.34 -2.72
CA ASP A 55 -5.54 -1.48 -2.60
C ASP A 55 -6.77 -1.09 -1.75
N ASP A 56 -6.58 -0.39 -0.63
CA ASP A 56 -7.66 0.16 0.19
C ASP A 56 -8.51 1.18 -0.59
N GLY A 57 -7.87 2.08 -1.34
CA GLY A 57 -8.56 3.06 -2.17
C GLY A 57 -9.36 2.44 -3.31
N ARG A 58 -8.92 1.28 -3.83
CA ARG A 58 -9.68 0.52 -4.81
C ARG A 58 -10.88 -0.17 -4.17
N ALA A 59 -10.69 -0.87 -3.05
CA ALA A 59 -11.76 -1.55 -2.32
C ALA A 59 -12.85 -0.57 -1.87
N ARG A 60 -12.48 0.61 -1.38
CA ARG A 60 -13.45 1.66 -1.00
C ARG A 60 -14.26 2.17 -2.19
N ARG A 61 -13.62 2.39 -3.36
CA ARG A 61 -14.31 2.82 -4.58
C ARG A 61 -15.27 1.75 -5.09
N GLU A 62 -14.86 0.49 -5.08
CA GLU A 62 -15.72 -0.63 -5.46
C GLU A 62 -16.93 -0.74 -4.52
N ALA A 63 -16.73 -0.63 -3.20
CA ALA A 63 -17.82 -0.61 -2.22
C ALA A 63 -18.76 0.60 -2.39
N GLN A 64 -18.22 1.78 -2.70
CA GLN A 64 -19.03 2.97 -2.98
C GLN A 64 -19.88 2.80 -4.25
N LEU A 65 -19.31 2.27 -5.33
CA LEU A 65 -20.05 2.00 -6.57
C LEU A 65 -21.16 0.98 -6.35
N GLU A 66 -20.88 -0.07 -5.57
CA GLU A 66 -21.89 -1.07 -5.23
C GLU A 66 -23.00 -0.48 -4.35
N ALA A 67 -22.67 0.36 -3.37
CA ALA A 67 -23.65 1.09 -2.58
C ALA A 67 -24.52 2.00 -3.46
N MET A 68 -23.92 2.74 -4.40
CA MET A 68 -24.66 3.61 -5.33
C MET A 68 -25.61 2.82 -6.24
N ARG A 69 -25.18 1.67 -6.77
CA ARG A 69 -26.04 0.77 -7.57
C ARG A 69 -27.23 0.27 -6.77
N ASN A 70 -27.02 -0.06 -5.50
CA ASN A 70 -28.07 -0.52 -4.60
C ASN A 70 -29.01 0.60 -4.13
N VAL A 71 -28.56 1.86 -4.09
CA VAL A 71 -29.45 3.00 -3.83
C VAL A 71 -30.36 3.24 -5.04
N ALA A 72 -29.82 3.20 -6.27
CA ALA A 72 -30.60 3.38 -7.48
C ALA A 72 -31.71 2.32 -7.65
N SER A 73 -31.52 1.09 -7.13
CA SER A 73 -32.55 0.04 -7.15
C SER A 73 -33.61 0.18 -6.05
N ARG A 74 -33.38 1.04 -5.05
CA ARG A 74 -34.29 1.30 -3.91
C ARG A 74 -35.02 2.64 -4.02
N VAL A 75 -34.62 3.47 -4.98
CA VAL A 75 -35.18 4.79 -5.25
C VAL A 75 -36.12 4.64 -6.44
N ASP A 76 -37.42 4.75 -6.18
CA ASP A 76 -38.41 4.88 -7.24
C ASP A 76 -38.37 6.32 -7.77
N VAL A 77 -37.69 6.48 -8.90
CA VAL A 77 -37.44 7.78 -9.52
C VAL A 77 -38.74 8.44 -9.98
N ASP A 78 -39.72 7.65 -10.40
CA ASP A 78 -41.00 8.17 -10.89
C ASP A 78 -41.83 8.74 -9.72
N VAL A 79 -41.76 8.12 -8.55
CA VAL A 79 -42.39 8.64 -7.32
C VAL A 79 -41.70 9.92 -6.85
N LEU A 80 -40.36 9.97 -6.84
CA LEU A 80 -39.60 11.15 -6.39
C LEU A 80 -39.77 12.39 -7.27
N LEU A 81 -40.03 12.18 -8.56
CA LEU A 81 -40.29 13.25 -9.52
C LEU A 81 -41.78 13.64 -9.59
N SER A 82 -42.64 12.96 -8.85
CA SER A 82 -44.05 13.33 -8.75
C SER A 82 -44.29 14.42 -7.69
N ASP A 83 -45.34 15.22 -7.87
CA ASP A 83 -45.78 16.23 -6.90
C ASP A 83 -46.21 15.64 -5.55
N GLU A 84 -46.46 14.33 -5.47
CA GLU A 84 -46.80 13.62 -4.23
C GLU A 84 -45.60 13.49 -3.27
N ALA A 85 -44.37 13.49 -3.78
CA ALA A 85 -43.17 13.37 -2.94
C ALA A 85 -42.88 14.63 -2.09
N TRP A 86 -43.54 15.75 -2.40
CA TRP A 86 -43.24 17.07 -1.82
C TRP A 86 -44.45 17.76 -1.16
N ARG A 87 -45.54 17.02 -0.95
CA ARG A 87 -46.67 17.44 -0.09
C ARG A 87 -46.43 17.03 1.34
#